data_AF-G9P4A8-F1
#
_entry.id   AF-G9P4A8-F1
#
_cell.length_a   1.000
_cell.length_b   1.000
_cell.length_c   1.000
_cell.angle_alpha   90.00
_cell.angle_beta   90.00
_cell.angle_gamma   90.00
#
_symmetry.space_group_name_H-M   'P 1'
#
loop_
_entity.id
_entity.type
_entity.pdbx_description
1 polymer ?
#
loop_
_entity_poly.entity_id
_entity_poly.type
_entity_poly.pdbx_seq_one_letter_code
_entity_poly.pdbx_strand_id
1 'polypeptide(L)'
;MSRSILSRSIDQLHSVANRLLARCTETQETNTCEKPLSQTHVLIAVVISTALLLGGSVLLVLFWLHLRRRKLDKLEDASDPFELAAYGIEPPVAQKQRRRDRLRAIMAR
;
A
#
# COMPACT_ATOMS: atom_id res chain seq x y z
N MET A 1 -11.31 14.16 9.33
CA MET A 1 -9.90 14.26 9.81
C MET A 1 -8.84 14.09 8.71
N SER A 2 -9.17 14.27 7.41
CA SER A 2 -8.25 13.97 6.28
C SER A 2 -7.68 15.20 5.55
N ARG A 3 -8.25 16.40 5.76
CA ARG A 3 -7.89 17.61 4.99
C ARG A 3 -6.51 18.20 5.35
N SER A 4 -6.08 18.07 6.61
CA SER A 4 -4.79 18.59 7.08
C SER A 4 -3.58 17.76 6.66
N ILE A 5 -3.79 16.48 6.35
CA ILE A 5 -2.74 15.58 5.84
C ILE A 5 -2.47 15.89 4.37
N LEU A 6 -3.55 16.13 3.61
CA LEU A 6 -3.48 16.43 2.19
C LEU A 6 -2.82 17.79 1.93
N SER A 7 -3.12 18.82 2.73
CA SER A 7 -2.45 20.12 2.62
C SER A 7 -0.95 20.04 2.90
N ARG A 8 -0.55 19.34 3.98
CA ARG A 8 0.87 19.13 4.31
C ARG A 8 1.63 18.40 3.22
N SER A 9 1.00 17.43 2.55
CA SER A 9 1.62 16.71 1.43
C SER A 9 1.84 17.58 0.20
N ILE A 10 0.92 18.52 -0.07
CA ILE A 10 1.04 19.47 -1.19
C ILE A 10 2.18 20.47 -0.93
N ASP A 11 2.29 20.98 0.30
CA ASP A 11 3.36 21.91 0.67
C ASP A 11 4.75 21.26 0.57
N GLN A 12 4.86 19.97 0.95
CA GLN A 12 6.09 19.21 0.79
C GLN A 12 6.43 18.95 -0.68
N LEU A 13 5.45 18.61 -1.51
CA LEU A 13 5.63 18.49 -2.96
C LEU A 13 6.08 19.80 -3.60
N HIS A 14 5.54 20.93 -3.16
CA HIS A 14 5.93 22.25 -3.68
C HIS A 14 7.36 22.62 -3.28
N SER A 15 7.78 22.27 -2.06
CA SER A 15 9.15 22.48 -1.59
C SER A 15 10.17 21.60 -2.33
N VAL A 16 9.79 20.37 -2.66
CA VAL A 16 10.63 19.42 -3.41
C VAL A 16 10.67 19.79 -4.89
N ALA A 17 9.54 20.21 -5.47
CA ALA A 17 9.48 20.75 -6.82
C ALA A 17 10.37 21.99 -6.98
N ASN A 18 10.35 22.90 -6.01
CA ASN A 18 11.24 24.08 -6.01
C ASN A 18 12.72 23.74 -5.79
N ARG A 19 13.05 22.58 -5.19
CA ARG A 19 14.43 22.10 -5.07
C ARG A 19 14.90 21.32 -6.30
N LEU A 20 13.98 20.64 -6.99
CA LEU A 20 14.21 19.91 -8.24
C LEU A 20 14.23 20.84 -9.46
N LEU A 21 13.55 21.98 -9.40
CA LEU A 21 13.79 23.15 -10.24
C LEU A 21 15.15 23.73 -9.85
N ALA A 22 16.20 23.02 -10.28
CA ALA A 22 17.58 23.45 -10.17
C ALA A 22 17.68 24.91 -10.59
N ARG A 23 18.42 25.72 -9.82
CA ARG A 23 18.77 27.08 -10.22
C ARG A 23 19.28 27.01 -11.65
N CYS A 24 18.59 27.67 -12.57
CA CYS A 24 18.91 27.54 -13.99
C CYS A 24 20.39 27.87 -14.19
N THR A 25 21.17 26.91 -14.70
CA THR A 25 22.59 27.09 -14.93
C THR A 25 22.80 27.43 -16.39
N GLU A 26 23.17 28.66 -16.68
CA GLU A 26 23.58 29.07 -18.02
C GLU A 26 25.04 28.64 -18.20
N THR A 27 25.26 27.56 -18.95
CA THR A 27 26.59 27.09 -19.33
C THR A 27 26.64 27.01 -20.85
N GLN A 28 27.79 27.31 -21.45
CA GLN A 28 27.96 27.41 -22.90
C GLN A 28 27.54 26.15 -23.69
N GLU A 29 27.49 24.99 -23.03
CA GLU A 29 27.13 23.69 -23.60
C GLU A 29 25.67 23.26 -23.29
N THR A 30 25.07 23.77 -22.21
CA THR A 30 23.70 23.40 -21.82
C THR A 30 22.99 24.58 -21.14
N ASN A 31 21.96 25.11 -21.82
CA ASN A 31 21.10 26.16 -21.30
C ASN A 31 19.79 25.55 -20.77
N THR A 32 19.70 25.35 -19.46
CA THR A 32 18.46 24.85 -18.81
C THR A 32 17.46 25.97 -18.50
N CYS A 33 17.79 27.23 -18.83
CA CYS A 33 16.92 28.40 -18.69
C CYS A 33 15.85 28.49 -19.78
N GLU A 34 16.10 27.85 -20.93
CA GLU A 34 15.19 27.91 -22.05
C GLU A 34 14.00 26.96 -21.82
N LYS A 35 12.79 27.47 -22.09
CA LYS A 35 11.56 26.72 -21.90
C LYS A 35 11.62 25.45 -22.77
N PRO A 36 11.39 24.26 -22.20
CA PRO A 36 11.49 23.02 -22.95
C PRO A 36 10.57 23.04 -24.17
N LEU A 37 11.09 22.60 -25.33
CA LEU A 37 10.30 22.50 -26.56
C LEU A 37 9.11 21.55 -26.35
N SER A 38 7.98 21.84 -27.00
CA SER A 38 6.73 21.05 -26.90
C SER A 38 6.93 19.55 -27.11
N GLN A 39 7.91 19.15 -27.93
CA GLN A 39 8.27 17.75 -28.16
C GLN A 39 8.77 17.02 -26.88
N THR A 40 9.48 17.72 -25.99
CA THR A 40 9.95 17.14 -24.72
C THR A 40 8.80 16.83 -23.77
N HIS A 41 7.74 17.65 -23.75
CA HIS A 41 6.55 17.38 -22.96
C HIS A 41 5.84 16.10 -23.42
N VAL A 42 5.76 15.88 -24.74
CA VAL A 42 5.18 14.66 -25.31
C VAL A 42 6.02 13.44 -24.92
N LEU A 43 7.35 13.53 -25.06
CA LEU A 43 8.26 12.45 -24.66
C LEU A 43 8.13 12.10 -23.18
N ILE A 44 8.13 13.11 -22.30
CA ILE A 44 7.97 12.91 -20.85
C ILE A 44 6.62 12.23 -20.54
N ALA A 45 5.53 12.70 -21.16
CA ALA A 45 4.21 12.12 -20.97
C ALA A 45 4.15 10.65 -21.43
N VAL A 46 4.77 10.32 -22.55
CA VAL A 46 4.84 8.94 -23.06
C VAL A 46 5.66 8.06 -22.12
N VAL A 47 6.82 8.51 -21.65
CA VAL A 47 7.65 7.74 -20.73
C VAL A 47 6.92 7.47 -19.42
N ILE A 48 6.30 8.48 -18.81
CA ILE A 48 5.56 8.34 -17.55
C ILE A 48 4.36 7.41 -17.71
N SER A 49 3.57 7.58 -18.78
CA SER A 49 2.40 6.72 -19.02
C SER A 49 2.79 5.27 -19.27
N THR A 50 3.87 5.01 -20.02
CA THR A 50 4.36 3.65 -20.28
C THR A 50 4.90 3.01 -19.00
N ALA A 51 5.65 3.76 -18.19
CA ALA A 51 6.17 3.29 -16.91
C ALA A 51 5.04 2.97 -15.91
N LEU A 52 4.00 3.81 -15.86
CA LEU A 52 2.82 3.56 -15.02
C LEU A 52 2.01 2.37 -15.50
N LEU A 53 1.85 2.17 -16.80
CA LEU A 53 1.13 1.01 -17.34
C LEU A 53 1.88 -0.28 -17.05
N LEU A 54 3.18 -0.35 -17.37
CA LEU A 54 3.98 -1.55 -17.15
C LEU A 54 4.23 -1.79 -15.66
N GLY A 55 4.74 -0.80 -14.94
CA GLY A 55 5.01 -0.92 -13.51
C GLY A 55 3.73 -1.11 -12.70
N GLY A 56 2.69 -0.35 -13.00
CA GLY A 56 1.39 -0.44 -12.32
C GLY A 56 0.69 -1.77 -12.57
N SER A 57 0.71 -2.31 -13.79
CA SER A 57 0.11 -3.62 -14.08
C SER A 57 0.82 -4.75 -13.33
N VAL A 58 2.15 -4.75 -13.31
CA VAL A 58 2.93 -5.75 -12.56
C VAL A 58 2.63 -5.65 -11.07
N LEU A 59 2.69 -4.45 -10.49
CA LEU A 59 2.37 -4.24 -9.07
C LEU A 59 0.94 -4.66 -8.72
N LEU A 60 -0.03 -4.35 -9.58
CA LEU A 60 -1.43 -4.70 -9.37
C LEU A 60 -1.64 -6.21 -9.42
N VAL A 61 -1.02 -6.92 -10.37
CA VAL A 61 -1.07 -8.37 -10.45
C VAL A 61 -0.40 -9.02 -9.24
N LEU A 62 0.79 -8.56 -8.85
CA LEU A 62 1.47 -9.03 -7.64
C LEU A 62 0.63 -8.83 -6.39
N PHE A 63 0.04 -7.64 -6.23
CA PHE A 63 -0.82 -7.33 -5.11
C PHE A 63 -2.07 -8.23 -5.08
N TRP A 64 -2.68 -8.45 -6.24
CA TRP A 64 -3.83 -9.34 -6.37
C TRP A 64 -3.48 -10.79 -6.02
N LEU A 65 -2.36 -11.31 -6.53
CA LEU A 65 -1.87 -12.65 -6.20
C LEU A 65 -1.54 -12.78 -4.71
N HIS A 66 -0.95 -11.76 -4.10
CA HIS A 66 -0.65 -11.74 -2.67
C HIS A 66 -1.94 -11.78 -1.84
N LEU A 67 -2.95 -10.99 -2.19
CA LEU A 67 -4.25 -11.05 -1.52
C LEU A 67 -4.95 -12.39 -1.73
N ARG A 68 -4.83 -12.98 -2.93
CA ARG A 68 -5.38 -14.30 -3.23
C ARG A 68 -4.75 -15.38 -2.36
N ARG A 69 -3.42 -15.38 -2.22
CA ARG A 69 -2.70 -16.30 -1.32
C ARG A 69 -3.15 -16.13 0.13
N ARG A 70 -3.18 -14.90 0.64
CA ARG A 70 -3.67 -14.62 1.99
C ARG A 70 -5.10 -15.08 2.25
N LYS A 71 -5.96 -15.16 1.23
CA LYS A 71 -7.31 -15.72 1.38
C LYS A 71 -7.28 -17.24 1.51
N LEU A 72 -6.40 -17.92 0.76
CA LEU A 72 -6.20 -19.36 0.86
C LEU A 72 -5.58 -19.74 2.20
N ASP A 73 -4.54 -19.04 2.62
CA ASP A 73 -3.88 -19.28 3.93
C ASP A 73 -4.89 -19.17 5.09
N LYS A 74 -5.83 -18.22 5.00
CA LYS A 74 -6.91 -18.05 5.98
C LYS A 74 -7.96 -19.16 5.95
N LEU A 75 -8.17 -19.79 4.80
CA LEU A 75 -9.09 -20.92 4.68
C LEU A 75 -8.46 -22.19 5.26
N GLU A 76 -7.15 -22.37 5.06
CA GLU A 76 -6.39 -23.48 5.63
C GLU A 76 -6.27 -23.37 7.16
N ASP A 77 -5.98 -22.17 7.69
CA ASP A 77 -5.93 -21.91 9.14
C ASP A 77 -7.32 -22.08 9.80
N ALA A 78 -8.41 -21.88 9.06
CA ALA A 78 -9.77 -22.14 9.54
C ALA A 78 -10.14 -23.64 9.50
N SER A 79 -9.51 -24.45 8.64
CA SER A 79 -9.80 -25.88 8.52
C SER A 79 -9.07 -26.76 9.55
N ASP A 80 -7.99 -26.28 10.18
CA ASP A 80 -7.25 -27.01 11.23
C ASP A 80 -7.33 -26.34 12.63
N PRO A 81 -8.53 -26.18 13.22
CA PRO A 81 -8.68 -25.62 14.56
C PRO A 81 -8.16 -26.56 15.67
N PHE A 82 -7.81 -27.81 15.34
CA PHE A 82 -7.38 -28.82 16.30
C PHE A 82 -5.86 -28.92 16.46
N GLU A 83 -5.04 -28.51 15.48
CA GLU A 83 -3.58 -28.54 15.62
C GLU A 83 -3.04 -27.43 16.54
N LEU A 84 -3.64 -26.23 16.55
CA LEU A 84 -3.24 -25.16 17.47
C LEU A 84 -3.58 -25.49 18.95
N ALA A 85 -4.63 -26.28 19.18
CA ALA A 85 -5.00 -26.76 20.50
C ALA A 85 -4.00 -27.80 21.06
N ALA A 86 -3.36 -28.60 20.18
CA ALA A 86 -2.32 -29.55 20.56
C ALA A 86 -1.01 -28.86 20.99
N TYR A 87 -0.73 -27.68 20.44
CA TYR A 87 0.40 -26.82 20.84
C TYR A 87 0.11 -25.88 22.02
N GLY A 88 -1.08 -25.96 22.63
CA GLY A 88 -1.47 -25.13 23.78
C GLY A 88 -1.74 -23.66 23.45
N ILE A 89 -1.84 -23.31 22.17
CA ILE A 89 -2.13 -21.95 21.68
C ILE A 89 -3.61 -21.90 21.34
N GLU A 90 -4.46 -21.72 22.34
CA GLU A 90 -5.89 -21.54 22.09
C GLU A 90 -6.13 -20.20 21.35
N PRO A 91 -6.77 -20.19 20.17
CA PRO A 91 -7.13 -18.94 19.52
C PRO A 91 -8.10 -18.15 20.43
N PRO A 92 -7.91 -16.83 20.59
CA PRO A 92 -8.61 -16.02 21.60
C PRO A 92 -10.14 -16.04 21.43
N VAL A 93 -10.62 -16.30 20.21
CA VAL A 93 -12.04 -16.48 19.89
C VAL A 93 -12.63 -17.76 20.49
N ALA A 94 -11.90 -18.88 20.45
CA ALA A 94 -12.35 -20.15 21.03
C ALA A 94 -12.39 -20.08 22.56
N GLN A 95 -11.42 -19.38 23.17
CA GLN A 95 -11.36 -19.19 24.62
C GLN A 95 -12.51 -18.32 25.14
N LYS A 96 -12.88 -17.26 24.40
CA LYS A 96 -14.03 -16.40 24.71
C LYS A 96 -15.36 -17.15 24.56
N GLN A 97 -15.48 -18.00 23.54
CA GLN A 97 -16.65 -18.86 23.33
C GLN A 97 -16.82 -19.86 24.48
N ARG A 98 -15.77 -20.59 24.85
CA ARG A 98 -15.78 -21.54 25.99
C ARG A 98 -16.14 -20.89 27.31
N ARG A 99 -15.62 -19.69 27.60
CA ARG A 99 -15.99 -18.94 28.82
C ARG A 99 -17.47 -18.58 28.84
N ARG A 100 -18.02 -18.16 27.69
CA ARG A 100 -19.43 -17.81 27.55
C ARG A 100 -20.35 -19.04 27.72
N ASP A 101 -19.94 -20.18 27.20
CA ASP A 101 -20.69 -21.44 27.34
C ASP A 101 -20.64 -21.98 28.77
N ARG A 102 -19.49 -21.89 29.47
CA ARG A 102 -19.41 -22.19 30.91
C ARG A 102 -20.32 -21.30 31.75
N LEU A 103 -20.34 -20.00 31.49
CA LEU A 103 -21.21 -19.06 32.21
C LEU A 103 -22.70 -19.40 32.00
N ARG A 104 -23.09 -19.78 30.78
CA ARG A 104 -24.45 -20.24 30.49
C ARG A 104 -24.81 -21.53 31.24
N ALA A 105 -23.90 -22.50 31.30
CA ALA A 105 -24.14 -23.74 32.03
C ALA A 105 -24.30 -23.52 33.55
N ILE A 106 -23.61 -22.53 34.11
CA ILE A 106 -23.75 -22.15 35.53
C ILE A 106 -25.08 -21.43 35.77
N MET A 107 -25.51 -20.56 34.85
CA MET A 107 -26.78 -19.82 34.98
C MET A 107 -28.02 -20.65 34.65
N ALA A 108 -27.87 -21.78 33.96
CA ALA A 108 -28.97 -22.69 33.61
C ALA A 108 -29.30 -23.72 34.71
N ARG A 109 -28.64 -23.63 35.87
CA ARG A 109 -28.86 -24.48 37.04
C ARG A 109 -29.41 -23.64 38.19
#